data_AF-A0A540MV37-F1
#
_entry.id   AF-A0A540MV37-F1
#
_cell.length_a   1.000
_cell.length_b   1.000
_cell.length_c   1.000
_cell.angle_alpha   90.00
_cell.angle_beta   90.00
_cell.angle_gamma   90.00
#
_symmetry.space_group_name_H-M   'P 1'
#
loop_
_entity.id
_entity.type
_entity.pdbx_description
1 polymer ?
#
loop_
_entity_poly.entity_id
_entity_poly.type
_entity_poly.pdbx_seq_one_letter_code
_entity_poly.pdbx_strand_id
1 'polypeptide(L)'
;MFFCEIQPQGDYIDLHRKRYGYRPDHFERKRKKEARLVHKRSETAQKILNNTIKQKRKEKAGKWEVPLPKVRPVAEDEMFKILRSGKRKTKQWKRMVTKATFVGPGFTRKPPKYERFIRPSGLRFTKARVTHPELKATFNLEIIGVKKNPNGQMYTSLGVLTKGTIIEVNVSELGLVTPAGKVVWGKYAQVTNNPENDGCVNAVLLV
;
A
#
# COMPACT_ATOMS: atom_id res chain seq x y z
N MET A 1 54.06 -32.83 0.12
CA MET A 1 54.17 -33.36 -1.25
C MET A 1 53.62 -32.32 -2.21
N PHE A 2 54.47 -31.72 -3.03
CA PHE A 2 54.07 -30.83 -4.12
C PHE A 2 53.68 -31.70 -5.33
N PHE A 3 52.44 -31.60 -5.80
CA PHE A 3 52.05 -32.14 -7.11
C PHE A 3 52.65 -31.24 -8.18
N CYS A 4 53.62 -31.76 -8.92
CA CYS A 4 54.15 -31.13 -10.12
C CYS A 4 53.07 -31.21 -11.20
N GLU A 5 52.40 -30.10 -11.50
CA GLU A 5 51.58 -29.98 -12.71
C GLU A 5 52.50 -30.08 -13.93
N ILE A 6 52.66 -31.29 -14.46
CA ILE A 6 53.27 -31.53 -15.77
C ILE A 6 52.26 -31.01 -16.80
N GLN A 7 52.35 -29.73 -17.16
CA GLN A 7 51.58 -29.21 -18.28
C GLN A 7 52.14 -29.82 -19.58
N PRO A 8 51.28 -30.38 -20.46
CA PRO A 8 51.74 -30.97 -21.71
C PRO A 8 52.48 -29.93 -22.57
N GLN A 9 53.61 -30.33 -23.13
CA GLN A 9 54.47 -29.46 -23.93
C GLN A 9 53.77 -29.04 -25.24
N GLY A 10 53.56 -27.72 -25.40
CA GLY A 10 53.24 -27.04 -26.67
C GLY A 10 51.81 -27.16 -27.19
N ASP A 11 51.56 -26.58 -28.37
CA ASP A 11 50.26 -26.54 -29.06
C ASP A 11 49.89 -27.91 -29.71
N TYR A 12 49.95 -29.00 -28.94
CA TYR A 12 49.71 -30.36 -29.44
C TYR A 12 48.31 -30.55 -30.05
N ILE A 13 47.31 -29.80 -29.56
CA ILE A 13 45.94 -29.80 -30.09
C ILE A 13 45.90 -29.20 -31.49
N ASP A 14 46.63 -28.11 -31.73
CA ASP A 14 46.67 -27.48 -33.03
C ASP A 14 47.55 -28.26 -34.01
N LEU A 15 48.62 -28.92 -33.53
CA LEU A 15 49.38 -29.91 -34.30
C LEU A 15 48.52 -31.11 -34.74
N HIS A 16 47.62 -31.59 -33.88
CA HIS A 16 46.68 -32.66 -34.21
C HIS A 16 45.66 -32.21 -35.25
N ARG A 17 45.13 -30.98 -35.12
CA ARG A 17 44.22 -30.38 -36.11
C ARG A 17 44.89 -30.17 -37.47
N LYS A 18 46.16 -29.78 -37.51
CA LYS A 18 46.92 -29.64 -38.77
C LYS A 18 47.15 -30.99 -39.47
N ARG A 19 47.42 -32.05 -38.70
CA ARG A 19 47.66 -33.40 -39.24
C ARG A 19 46.41 -34.15 -39.66
N TYR A 20 45.34 -34.09 -38.85
CA TYR A 20 44.14 -34.92 -39.02
C TYR A 20 42.87 -34.13 -39.31
N GLY A 21 42.96 -32.79 -39.35
CA GLY A 21 41.83 -31.92 -39.63
C GLY A 21 40.84 -31.80 -38.47
N TYR A 22 39.67 -31.26 -38.79
CA TYR A 22 38.52 -31.21 -37.88
C TYR A 22 37.59 -32.39 -38.13
N ARG A 23 36.76 -32.71 -37.14
CA ARG A 23 35.66 -33.66 -37.29
C ARG A 23 34.76 -33.21 -38.46
N PRO A 24 34.27 -34.12 -39.33
CA PRO A 24 33.53 -33.73 -40.54
C PRO A 24 32.31 -32.81 -40.31
N ASP A 25 31.64 -32.94 -39.15
CA ASP A 25 30.45 -32.16 -38.77
C ASP A 25 30.77 -30.90 -37.94
N HIS A 26 32.04 -30.62 -37.67
CA HIS A 26 32.48 -29.53 -36.82
C HIS A 26 32.03 -28.16 -37.34
N PHE A 27 32.22 -27.89 -38.64
CA PHE A 27 31.87 -26.62 -39.26
C PHE A 27 30.36 -26.40 -39.33
N GLU A 28 29.59 -27.46 -39.61
CA GLU A 28 28.13 -27.37 -39.60
C GLU A 28 27.56 -27.10 -38.21
N ARG A 29 28.07 -27.78 -37.18
CA ARG A 29 27.68 -27.55 -35.79
C ARG A 29 28.00 -26.14 -35.35
N LYS A 30 29.19 -25.63 -35.71
CA LYS A 30 29.60 -24.26 -35.40
C LYS A 30 28.66 -23.24 -36.06
N ARG A 31 28.39 -23.37 -37.36
CA ARG A 31 27.44 -22.51 -38.10
C ARG A 31 26.04 -22.52 -37.48
N LYS A 32 25.49 -23.71 -37.21
CA LYS A 32 24.15 -23.86 -36.60
C LYS A 32 24.11 -23.29 -35.17
N LYS A 33 25.20 -23.41 -34.40
CA LYS A 33 25.32 -22.84 -33.05
C LYS A 33 25.33 -21.31 -33.08
N GLU A 34 26.09 -20.72 -34.01
CA GLU A 34 26.16 -19.26 -34.20
C GLU A 34 24.81 -18.70 -34.65
N ALA A 35 24.13 -19.35 -35.60
CA ALA A 35 22.79 -18.95 -36.05
C ALA A 35 21.75 -18.95 -34.90
N ARG A 36 21.72 -20.01 -34.07
CA ARG A 36 20.80 -20.09 -32.92
C ARG A 36 21.13 -19.11 -31.80
N LEU A 37 22.40 -18.71 -31.67
CA LEU A 37 22.84 -17.81 -30.60
C LEU A 37 22.17 -16.45 -30.72
N VAL A 38 21.91 -15.96 -31.93
CA VAL A 38 21.23 -14.68 -32.18
C VAL A 38 19.79 -14.72 -31.63
N HIS A 39 19.04 -15.77 -31.93
CA HIS A 39 17.68 -15.95 -31.41
C HIS A 39 17.66 -16.07 -29.88
N LYS A 40 18.57 -16.88 -29.31
CA LYS A 40 18.69 -17.00 -27.86
C LYS A 40 19.04 -15.67 -27.18
N ARG A 41 19.96 -14.90 -27.77
CA ARG A 41 20.32 -13.56 -27.28
C ARG A 41 19.13 -12.60 -27.33
N SER A 42 18.38 -12.59 -28.42
CA SER A 42 17.17 -11.78 -28.56
C SER A 42 16.11 -12.13 -27.52
N GLU A 43 15.81 -13.42 -27.33
CA GLU A 43 14.89 -13.88 -26.29
C GLU A 43 15.34 -13.50 -24.88
N THR A 44 16.63 -13.65 -24.58
CA THR A 44 17.17 -13.23 -23.26
C THR A 44 17.09 -11.72 -23.07
N ALA A 45 17.38 -10.92 -24.10
CA ALA A 45 17.29 -9.47 -24.04
C ALA A 45 15.84 -9.00 -23.85
N GLN A 46 14.88 -9.61 -24.55
CA GLN A 46 13.46 -9.34 -24.39
C GLN A 46 12.97 -9.67 -22.97
N LYS A 47 13.41 -10.80 -22.40
CA LYS A 47 13.06 -11.19 -21.01
C LYS A 47 13.63 -10.19 -20.00
N ILE A 48 14.89 -9.77 -20.17
CA ILE A 48 15.53 -8.76 -19.31
C ILE A 48 14.79 -7.42 -19.41
N LEU A 49 14.46 -6.98 -20.62
CA LEU A 49 13.71 -5.73 -20.84
C LEU A 49 12.31 -5.79 -20.19
N ASN A 50 11.60 -6.91 -20.35
CA ASN A 50 10.29 -7.07 -19.72
C ASN A 50 10.36 -7.06 -18.19
N ASN A 51 11.40 -7.70 -17.61
CA ASN A 51 11.58 -7.72 -16.16
C ASN A 51 11.97 -6.34 -15.60
N THR A 52 12.84 -5.61 -16.29
CA THR A 52 13.21 -4.24 -15.88
C THR A 52 12.04 -3.27 -15.96
N ILE A 53 11.18 -3.39 -16.98
CA ILE A 53 9.94 -2.59 -17.07
C ILE A 53 9.00 -2.92 -15.90
N LYS A 54 8.83 -4.20 -15.55
CA LYS A 54 8.01 -4.61 -14.40
C LYS A 54 8.57 -4.07 -13.08
N GLN A 55 9.89 -4.11 -12.90
CA GLN A 55 10.56 -3.53 -11.73
C GLN A 55 10.35 -2.01 -11.65
N LYS A 56 10.58 -1.27 -12.74
CA LYS A 56 10.34 0.19 -12.78
C LYS A 56 8.88 0.56 -12.47
N ARG A 57 7.91 -0.23 -12.95
CA ARG A 57 6.49 -0.03 -12.61
C ARG A 57 6.22 -0.26 -11.12
N LYS A 58 6.84 -1.28 -10.52
CA LYS A 58 6.71 -1.60 -9.09
C LYS A 58 7.36 -0.53 -8.22
N GLU A 59 8.54 -0.04 -8.58
CA GLU A 59 9.23 1.05 -7.87
C GLU A 59 8.42 2.36 -7.91
N LYS A 60 7.84 2.70 -9.07
CA LYS A 60 6.99 3.89 -9.20
C LYS A 60 5.72 3.79 -8.35
N ALA A 61 5.13 2.60 -8.25
CA ALA A 61 3.97 2.36 -7.40
C ALA A 61 4.33 2.49 -5.92
N GLY A 62 5.43 1.87 -5.48
CA GLY A 62 5.90 1.89 -4.09
C GLY A 62 6.26 3.28 -3.55
N LYS A 63 6.71 4.19 -4.42
CA LYS A 63 7.12 5.55 -4.02
C LYS A 63 6.01 6.36 -3.33
N TRP A 64 4.75 6.12 -3.70
CA TRP A 64 3.59 6.83 -3.16
C TRP A 64 2.66 5.90 -2.37
N GLU A 65 3.18 4.76 -1.92
CA GLU A 65 2.42 3.84 -1.08
C GLU A 65 2.22 4.44 0.31
N VAL A 66 0.98 4.36 0.78
CA VAL A 66 0.66 4.66 2.17
C VAL A 66 1.25 3.59 3.09
N PRO A 67 1.59 3.90 4.37
CA PRO A 67 2.19 2.95 5.30
C PRO A 67 1.43 1.63 5.46
N LEU A 68 0.10 1.65 5.37
CA LEU A 68 -0.77 0.48 5.36
C LEU A 68 -1.52 0.38 4.02
N PRO A 69 -0.94 -0.29 2.99
CA PRO A 69 -1.54 -0.34 1.66
C PRO A 69 -2.73 -1.28 1.57
N LYS A 70 -2.68 -2.40 2.32
CA LYS A 70 -3.76 -3.40 2.36
C LYS A 70 -4.19 -3.61 3.81
N VAL A 71 -5.46 -3.38 4.09
CA VAL A 71 -6.08 -3.63 5.39
C VAL A 71 -7.06 -4.80 5.26
N ARG A 72 -7.27 -5.52 6.37
CA ARG A 72 -8.29 -6.56 6.46
C ARG A 72 -9.65 -5.97 6.06
N PRO A 73 -10.36 -6.59 5.10
CA PRO A 73 -11.73 -6.17 4.80
C PRO A 73 -12.61 -6.45 6.01
N VAL A 74 -13.41 -5.46 6.39
CA VAL A 74 -14.37 -5.57 7.49
C VAL A 74 -15.73 -5.96 6.94
N ALA A 75 -16.35 -6.98 7.53
CA ALA A 75 -17.67 -7.42 7.13
C ALA A 75 -18.76 -6.43 7.60
N GLU A 76 -19.89 -6.35 6.90
CA GLU A 76 -20.92 -5.35 7.17
C GLU A 76 -21.59 -5.54 8.55
N ASP A 77 -21.69 -6.78 9.01
CA ASP A 77 -22.23 -7.18 10.31
C ASP A 77 -21.33 -6.73 11.47
N GLU A 78 -20.00 -6.75 11.28
CA GLU A 78 -19.04 -6.19 12.25
C GLU A 78 -19.16 -4.66 12.34
N MET A 79 -19.54 -3.99 11.25
CA MET A 79 -19.67 -2.52 11.17
C MET A 79 -21.02 -2.00 11.67
N PHE A 80 -22.09 -2.76 11.45
CA PHE A 80 -23.45 -2.32 11.71
C PHE A 80 -24.21 -3.30 12.60
N LYS A 81 -24.59 -2.82 13.78
CA LYS A 81 -25.55 -3.50 14.63
C LYS A 81 -26.98 -3.22 14.19
N ILE A 82 -27.77 -4.27 13.99
CA ILE A 82 -29.20 -4.16 13.65
C ILE A 82 -30.00 -3.65 14.86
N LEU A 83 -30.76 -2.57 14.67
CA LEU A 83 -31.68 -2.04 15.68
C LEU A 83 -33.12 -2.40 15.34
N ARG A 84 -33.80 -3.07 16.28
CA ARG A 84 -35.21 -3.42 16.18
C ARG A 84 -36.09 -2.33 16.81
N SER A 85 -37.21 -2.00 16.18
CA SER A 85 -38.12 -0.92 16.59
C SER A 85 -39.59 -1.37 16.67
N GLY A 86 -40.39 -0.62 17.43
CA GLY A 86 -41.81 -0.90 17.71
C GLY A 86 -42.04 -1.80 18.93
N LYS A 87 -43.27 -1.81 19.45
CA LYS A 87 -43.64 -2.58 20.67
C LYS A 87 -43.28 -4.06 20.56
N ARG A 88 -43.54 -4.68 19.40
CA ARG A 88 -43.22 -6.09 19.10
C ARG A 88 -41.82 -6.31 18.51
N LYS A 89 -40.99 -5.26 18.35
CA LYS A 89 -39.62 -5.32 17.81
C LYS A 89 -39.47 -6.05 16.45
N THR A 90 -40.49 -6.02 15.59
CA THR A 90 -40.45 -6.70 14.29
C THR A 90 -39.71 -5.92 13.21
N LYS A 91 -39.62 -4.59 13.32
CA LYS A 91 -39.05 -3.72 12.29
C LYS A 91 -37.54 -3.53 12.50
N GLN A 92 -36.73 -3.91 11.51
CA GLN A 92 -35.26 -3.97 11.61
C GLN A 92 -34.55 -3.07 10.59
N TRP A 93 -35.13 -1.92 10.22
CA TRP A 93 -34.60 -1.06 9.17
C TRP A 93 -33.43 -0.16 9.63
N LYS A 94 -33.29 0.05 10.95
CA LYS A 94 -32.24 0.87 11.54
C LYS A 94 -30.92 0.09 11.71
N ARG A 95 -29.81 0.80 11.57
CA ARG A 95 -28.44 0.29 11.71
C ARG A 95 -27.65 1.23 12.63
N MET A 96 -27.06 0.70 13.69
CA MET A 96 -26.14 1.45 14.56
C MET A 96 -24.71 1.14 14.14
N VAL A 97 -23.90 2.18 13.92
CA VAL A 97 -22.46 2.03 13.68
C VAL A 97 -21.78 1.64 14.99
N THR A 98 -21.02 0.55 14.96
CA THR A 98 -20.27 0.01 16.12
C THR A 98 -18.82 0.52 16.16
N LYS A 99 -18.30 1.02 15.04
CA LYS A 99 -16.95 1.56 14.93
C LYS A 99 -16.87 3.03 15.30
N ALA A 100 -15.65 3.49 15.55
CA ALA A 100 -15.34 4.90 15.73
C ALA A 100 -15.76 5.72 14.50
N THR A 101 -16.25 6.93 14.73
CA THR A 101 -16.72 7.84 13.68
C THR A 101 -16.19 9.24 13.89
N PHE A 102 -15.92 9.93 12.79
CA PHE A 102 -15.74 11.37 12.76
C PHE A 102 -17.05 12.01 12.29
N VAL A 103 -17.40 13.10 12.94
CA VAL A 103 -18.56 13.91 12.62
C VAL A 103 -18.13 15.36 12.72
N GLY A 104 -18.34 16.13 11.65
CA GLY A 104 -17.94 17.54 11.62
C GLY A 104 -18.68 18.40 12.66
N PRO A 105 -18.13 19.58 13.00
CA PRO A 105 -18.63 20.42 14.09
C PRO A 105 -20.07 20.92 13.88
N GLY A 106 -20.52 21.04 12.62
CA GLY A 106 -21.89 21.47 12.28
C GLY A 106 -22.94 20.33 12.20
N PHE A 107 -22.70 19.17 12.82
CA PHE A 107 -23.61 18.03 12.68
C PHE A 107 -24.84 18.11 13.57
N THR A 108 -26.00 18.24 12.93
CA THR A 108 -27.32 18.07 13.56
C THR A 108 -27.88 16.69 13.26
N ARG A 109 -28.42 16.00 14.28
CA ARG A 109 -29.08 14.71 14.08
C ARG A 109 -30.36 14.88 13.27
N LYS A 110 -30.61 13.95 12.36
CA LYS A 110 -31.90 13.87 11.65
C LYS A 110 -33.00 13.39 12.62
N PRO A 111 -34.26 13.76 12.39
CA PRO A 111 -35.37 13.23 13.17
C PRO A 111 -35.37 11.69 13.21
N PRO A 112 -35.70 11.05 14.35
CA PRO A 112 -35.56 9.59 14.52
C PRO A 112 -36.31 8.73 13.50
N LYS A 113 -37.33 9.28 12.83
CA LYS A 113 -38.09 8.60 11.78
C LYS A 113 -37.31 8.47 10.47
N TYR A 114 -36.42 9.41 10.16
CA TYR A 114 -35.63 9.46 8.92
C TYR A 114 -34.17 9.01 9.11
N GLU A 115 -33.72 8.87 10.36
CA GLU A 115 -32.38 8.39 10.68
C GLU A 115 -32.30 6.85 10.59
N ARG A 116 -31.78 6.34 9.46
CA ARG A 116 -31.51 4.90 9.26
C ARG A 116 -30.19 4.47 9.89
N PHE A 117 -29.12 5.23 9.65
CA PHE A 117 -27.78 4.98 10.17
C PHE A 117 -27.53 5.86 11.40
N ILE A 118 -27.37 5.22 12.56
CA ILE A 118 -27.17 5.89 13.84
C ILE A 118 -25.69 5.83 14.18
N ARG A 119 -25.09 7.01 14.37
CA ARG A 119 -23.71 7.17 14.86
C ARG A 119 -23.76 7.62 16.32
N PRO A 120 -23.52 6.72 17.30
CA PRO A 120 -23.66 7.07 18.72
C PRO A 120 -22.60 8.09 19.14
N SER A 121 -22.96 9.03 20.03
CA SER A 121 -22.06 10.11 20.44
C SER A 121 -20.78 9.62 21.13
N GLY A 122 -20.86 8.52 21.89
CA GLY A 122 -19.69 7.94 22.58
C GLY A 122 -18.63 7.35 21.64
N LEU A 123 -18.95 7.14 20.36
CA LEU A 123 -18.00 6.69 19.35
C LEU A 123 -17.59 7.82 18.39
N ARG A 124 -17.90 9.08 18.72
CA ARG A 124 -17.54 10.24 17.89
C ARG A 124 -16.22 10.83 18.39
N PHE A 125 -15.20 10.77 17.54
CA PHE A 125 -13.91 11.37 17.79
C PHE A 125 -13.77 12.66 17.00
N THR A 126 -13.19 13.68 17.63
CA THR A 126 -12.88 14.99 17.02
C THR A 126 -11.39 15.20 16.83
N LYS A 127 -10.55 14.51 17.61
CA LYS A 127 -9.09 14.61 17.58
C LYS A 127 -8.45 13.26 17.31
N ALA A 128 -7.24 13.29 16.76
CA ALA A 128 -6.40 12.14 16.54
C ALA A 128 -4.99 12.39 17.09
N ARG A 129 -4.37 11.33 17.64
CA ARG A 129 -2.96 11.32 17.99
C ARG A 129 -2.16 10.98 16.75
N VAL A 130 -1.56 11.99 16.16
CA VAL A 130 -0.87 11.91 14.88
C VAL A 130 0.64 11.90 15.09
N THR A 131 1.32 10.91 14.54
CA THR A 131 2.79 10.77 14.59
C THR A 131 3.41 11.32 13.31
N HIS A 132 4.40 12.20 13.43
CA HIS A 132 5.21 12.65 12.30
C HIS A 132 6.41 11.72 12.11
N PRO A 133 6.57 11.03 10.96
CA PRO A 133 7.63 10.03 10.79
C PRO A 133 9.04 10.62 10.85
N GLU A 134 9.27 11.83 10.30
CA GLU A 134 10.60 12.46 10.31
C GLU A 134 10.99 13.03 11.68
N LEU A 135 10.10 13.83 12.30
CA LEU A 135 10.33 14.43 13.62
C LEU A 135 10.24 13.42 14.78
N LYS A 136 9.67 12.23 14.55
CA LYS A 136 9.41 11.18 15.55
C LYS A 136 8.66 11.68 16.79
N ALA A 137 7.84 12.72 16.63
CA ALA A 137 7.00 13.30 17.66
C ALA A 137 5.51 13.00 17.39
N THR A 138 4.71 12.99 18.46
CA THR A 138 3.26 12.78 18.39
C THR A 138 2.50 14.02 18.81
N PHE A 139 1.50 14.41 18.04
CA PHE A 139 0.67 15.60 18.26
C PHE A 139 -0.81 15.21 18.36
N ASN A 140 -1.58 15.91 19.19
CA ASN A 140 -3.02 15.67 19.34
C ASN A 140 -3.81 16.66 18.47
N LEU A 141 -3.92 16.33 17.18
CA LEU A 141 -4.43 17.24 16.15
C LEU A 141 -5.94 17.05 15.94
N GLU A 142 -6.60 18.12 15.52
CA GLU A 142 -8.02 18.08 15.19
C GLU A 142 -8.25 17.45 13.82
N ILE A 143 -9.26 16.57 13.74
CA ILE A 143 -9.69 15.96 12.49
C ILE A 143 -10.58 16.96 11.75
N ILE A 144 -10.22 17.27 10.50
CA ILE A 144 -11.02 18.12 9.61
C ILE A 144 -12.05 17.27 8.87
N GLY A 145 -11.65 16.09 8.40
CA GLY A 145 -12.51 15.24 7.60
C GLY A 145 -11.95 13.85 7.35
N VAL A 146 -12.82 12.96 6.87
CA VAL A 146 -12.45 11.62 6.40
C VAL A 146 -12.45 11.65 4.88
N LYS A 147 -11.31 11.31 4.25
CA LYS A 147 -11.18 11.34 2.79
C LYS A 147 -11.43 9.99 2.14
N LYS A 148 -10.90 8.91 2.75
CA LYS A 148 -10.99 7.58 2.16
C LYS A 148 -11.02 6.51 3.23
N ASN A 149 -12.05 5.67 3.22
CA ASN A 149 -12.08 4.42 3.96
C ASN A 149 -11.78 3.24 3.01
N PRO A 150 -10.85 2.32 3.34
CA PRO A 150 -10.52 1.17 2.50
C PRO A 150 -11.70 0.21 2.28
N ASN A 151 -12.68 0.16 3.18
CA ASN A 151 -13.83 -0.74 3.09
C ASN A 151 -14.95 -0.23 2.17
N GLY A 152 -14.84 1.00 1.62
CA GLY A 152 -15.77 1.53 0.63
C GLY A 152 -16.22 2.97 0.89
N GLN A 153 -16.78 3.59 -0.15
CA GLN A 153 -17.15 5.01 -0.15
C GLN A 153 -18.28 5.34 0.83
N MET A 154 -19.20 4.41 1.07
CA MET A 154 -20.29 4.58 2.05
C MET A 154 -19.75 4.90 3.44
N TYR A 155 -18.68 4.20 3.85
CA TYR A 155 -18.04 4.39 5.16
C TYR A 155 -17.29 5.72 5.23
N THR A 156 -16.72 6.19 4.11
CA THR A 156 -16.16 7.53 3.99
C THR A 156 -17.23 8.59 4.26
N SER A 157 -18.41 8.49 3.63
CA SER A 157 -19.51 9.44 3.82
C SER A 157 -20.11 9.41 5.22
N LEU A 158 -20.16 8.23 5.85
CA LEU A 158 -20.55 8.09 7.26
C LEU A 158 -19.46 8.55 8.24
N GLY A 159 -18.24 8.81 7.75
CA GLY A 159 -17.10 9.23 8.57
C GLY A 159 -16.55 8.10 9.44
N VAL A 160 -16.65 6.84 9.04
CA VAL A 160 -16.18 5.72 9.86
C VAL A 160 -14.65 5.66 9.86
N LEU A 161 -14.07 5.61 11.06
CA LEU A 161 -12.65 5.53 11.33
C LEU A 161 -12.30 4.06 11.62
N THR A 162 -11.76 3.39 10.61
CA THR A 162 -11.20 2.04 10.72
C THR A 162 -9.70 2.11 10.51
N LYS A 163 -8.99 1.03 10.82
CA LYS A 163 -7.59 0.88 10.45
C LYS A 163 -7.40 1.16 8.95
N GLY A 164 -6.40 1.96 8.61
CA GLY A 164 -6.07 2.39 7.26
C GLY A 164 -6.96 3.47 6.66
N THR A 165 -7.95 3.98 7.38
CA THR A 165 -8.72 5.15 6.94
C THR A 165 -7.78 6.36 6.79
N ILE A 166 -7.92 7.08 5.68
CA ILE A 166 -7.21 8.33 5.41
C ILE A 166 -8.07 9.48 5.91
N ILE A 167 -7.51 10.23 6.85
CA ILE A 167 -8.11 11.41 7.47
C ILE A 167 -7.31 12.65 7.08
N GLU A 168 -8.00 13.78 7.04
CA GLU A 168 -7.39 15.10 6.93
C GLU A 168 -7.34 15.70 8.33
N VAL A 169 -6.14 16.09 8.75
CA VAL A 169 -5.86 16.62 10.09
C VAL A 169 -5.33 18.04 9.99
N ASN A 170 -5.71 18.87 10.96
CA ASN A 170 -5.22 20.24 11.07
C ASN A 170 -3.76 20.23 11.54
N VAL A 171 -2.84 20.74 10.73
CA VAL A 171 -1.39 20.78 11.00
C VAL A 171 -0.88 22.20 11.27
N SER A 172 -1.78 23.15 11.57
CA SER A 172 -1.40 24.54 11.86
C SER A 172 -0.41 24.64 13.04
N GLU A 173 -0.52 23.75 14.03
CA GLU A 173 0.40 23.66 15.17
C GLU A 173 1.82 23.23 14.78
N LEU A 174 2.00 22.57 13.63
CA LEU A 174 3.32 22.12 13.14
C LEU A 174 4.09 23.21 12.41
N GLY A 175 3.43 24.32 12.04
CA GLY A 175 4.09 25.41 11.32
C GLY A 175 4.67 25.00 9.97
N LEU A 176 4.06 24.03 9.27
CA LEU A 176 4.55 23.58 7.97
C LEU A 176 4.34 24.67 6.91
N VAL A 177 5.39 25.03 6.19
CA VAL A 177 5.36 26.06 5.14
C VAL A 177 5.87 25.45 3.83
N THR A 178 5.15 25.73 2.74
CA THR A 178 5.59 25.35 1.39
C THR A 178 6.81 26.19 0.97
N PRO A 179 7.64 25.75 0.01
CA PRO A 179 8.75 26.56 -0.51
C PRO A 179 8.32 27.95 -1.04
N ALA A 180 7.04 28.10 -1.40
CA ALA A 180 6.41 29.35 -1.83
C ALA A 180 5.95 30.26 -0.66
N GLY A 181 6.25 29.92 0.60
CA GLY A 181 5.89 30.70 1.77
C GLY A 181 4.43 30.54 2.26
N LYS A 182 3.62 29.71 1.62
CA LYS A 182 2.23 29.46 2.07
C LYS A 182 2.21 28.47 3.23
N VAL A 183 1.48 28.82 4.29
CA VAL A 183 1.27 27.96 5.46
C VAL A 183 0.32 26.81 5.11
N VAL A 184 0.72 25.60 5.48
CA VAL A 184 -0.10 24.38 5.33
C VAL A 184 -0.89 24.19 6.61
N TRP A 185 -2.21 24.21 6.49
CA TRP A 185 -3.13 24.02 7.62
C TRP A 185 -3.78 22.63 7.64
N GLY A 186 -3.74 21.88 6.53
CA GLY A 186 -4.30 20.54 6.43
C GLY A 186 -3.32 19.56 5.79
N LYS A 187 -3.16 18.37 6.38
CA LYS A 187 -2.36 17.28 5.81
C LYS A 187 -3.09 15.95 5.98
N TYR A 188 -2.78 14.99 5.11
CA TYR A 188 -3.35 13.66 5.23
C TYR A 188 -2.59 12.82 6.24
N ALA A 189 -3.34 12.04 7.01
CA ALA A 189 -2.82 11.05 7.93
C ALA A 189 -3.56 9.74 7.73
N GLN A 190 -2.88 8.62 7.97
CA GLN A 190 -3.46 7.30 7.92
C GLN A 190 -3.63 6.74 9.34
N VAL A 191 -4.85 6.31 9.67
CA VAL A 191 -5.16 5.66 10.95
C VAL A 191 -4.46 4.30 11.00
N THR A 192 -3.72 4.02 12.07
CA THR A 192 -2.91 2.80 12.21
C THR A 192 -3.51 1.76 13.14
N ASN A 193 -4.34 2.18 14.09
CA ASN A 193 -4.97 1.31 15.09
C ASN A 193 -6.45 1.03 14.79
N ASN A 194 -7.11 0.31 15.70
CA ASN A 194 -8.55 0.08 15.71
C ASN A 194 -9.16 0.94 16.85
N PRO A 195 -9.66 2.14 16.55
CA PRO A 195 -10.00 3.11 17.60
C PRO A 195 -11.14 2.67 18.53
N GLU A 196 -12.00 1.76 18.08
CA GLU A 196 -13.09 1.19 18.87
C GLU A 196 -12.63 0.36 20.08
N ASN A 197 -11.42 -0.20 20.04
CA ASN A 197 -10.89 -1.02 21.12
C ASN A 197 -10.04 -0.19 22.09
N ASP A 198 -9.29 0.77 21.55
CA ASP A 198 -8.29 1.54 22.33
C ASP A 198 -8.88 2.82 22.93
N GLY A 199 -10.01 3.31 22.41
CA GLY A 199 -10.59 4.59 22.80
C GLY A 199 -9.78 5.81 22.34
N CYS A 200 -8.82 5.62 21.44
CA CYS A 200 -7.99 6.67 20.86
C CYS A 200 -7.80 6.44 19.35
N VAL A 201 -7.77 7.51 18.57
CA VAL A 201 -7.46 7.44 17.12
C VAL A 201 -5.98 7.73 16.94
N ASN A 202 -5.18 6.70 16.65
CA ASN A 202 -3.76 6.84 16.35
C ASN A 202 -3.56 6.87 14.83
N ALA A 203 -2.79 7.85 14.36
CA ALA A 203 -2.53 8.01 12.95
C ALA A 203 -1.06 8.39 12.68
N VAL A 204 -0.61 8.16 11.45
CA VAL A 204 0.70 8.57 10.95
C VAL A 204 0.52 9.57 9.81
N LEU A 205 1.24 10.69 9.85
CA LEU A 205 1.22 11.66 8.75
C LEU A 205 1.75 11.04 7.47
N LEU A 206 1.06 11.30 6.37
CA LEU A 206 1.53 11.02 5.02
C LEU A 206 2.37 12.23 4.61
N VAL A 207 3.70 12.07 4.66
CA VAL A 207 4.67 13.10 4.28
C VAL A 207 4.98 13.02 2.80
#